data_AF-A0A3N9NT33-F1
#
_entry.id   AF-A0A3N9NT33-F1
#
_cell.length_a   1.000
_cell.length_b   1.000
_cell.length_c   1.000
_cell.angle_alpha   90.00
_cell.angle_beta   90.00
_cell.angle_gamma   90.00
#
_symmetry.space_group_name_H-M   'P 1'
#
loop_
_entity.id
_entity.type
_entity.pdbx_description
1 polymer ?
#
loop_
_entity_poly.entity_id
_entity_poly.type
_entity_poly.pdbx_seq_one_letter_code
_entity_poly.pdbx_strand_id
1 'polypeptide(L)'
;MKKIASLSLCFLLQNGFSAPIIPVRIDASITYQRIDHFGASDCWSFQKIGAWDLQNRERLADLLFSPTKGIGLSSWRFNIGGGINTAIQHPWRTVETFEVAEGVYDWTRQAEERWFLRAAQERGVGEFIA
;
A
#
# COMPACT_ATOMS: atom_id res chain seq x y z
N MET A 1 -27.52 -3.97 75.95
CA MET A 1 -27.64 -2.98 74.86
C MET A 1 -26.72 -3.40 73.72
N LYS A 2 -27.25 -4.05 72.67
CA LYS A 2 -26.47 -4.45 71.48
C LYS A 2 -26.76 -3.47 70.35
N LYS A 3 -25.75 -2.73 69.90
CA LYS A 3 -25.85 -1.78 68.78
C LYS A 3 -25.90 -2.57 67.47
N ILE A 4 -26.99 -2.41 66.72
CA ILE A 4 -27.14 -2.95 65.36
C ILE A 4 -26.61 -1.89 64.40
N ALA A 5 -25.51 -2.19 63.72
CA ALA A 5 -25.01 -1.35 62.63
C ALA A 5 -25.86 -1.64 61.38
N SER A 6 -26.65 -0.66 60.96
CA SER A 6 -27.40 -0.71 59.70
C SER A 6 -26.43 -0.46 58.55
N LEU A 7 -26.20 -1.48 57.71
CA LEU A 7 -25.41 -1.37 56.50
C LEU A 7 -26.38 -1.08 55.34
N SER A 8 -26.57 0.20 55.01
CA SER A 8 -27.34 0.60 53.84
C SER A 8 -26.55 0.28 52.57
N LEU A 9 -26.95 -0.78 51.88
CA LEU A 9 -26.45 -1.15 50.56
C LEU A 9 -27.08 -0.23 49.52
N CYS A 10 -26.32 0.77 49.07
CA CYS A 10 -26.73 1.67 47.98
C CYS A 10 -26.57 0.92 46.65
N PHE A 11 -27.69 0.47 46.07
CA PHE A 11 -27.72 -0.06 44.70
C PHE A 11 -27.54 1.09 43.71
N LEU A 12 -26.32 1.25 43.19
CA LEU A 12 -26.06 2.12 42.05
C LEU A 12 -26.67 1.47 40.80
N LEU A 13 -27.78 2.02 40.31
CA LEU A 13 -28.34 1.71 38.99
C LEU A 13 -27.31 2.12 37.93
N GLN A 14 -26.52 1.17 37.47
CA GLN A 14 -25.73 1.33 36.25
C GLN A 14 -26.71 1.31 35.06
N ASN A 15 -27.13 2.49 34.60
CA ASN A 15 -27.76 2.63 33.29
C ASN A 15 -26.71 2.31 32.23
N GLY A 16 -26.65 1.05 31.80
CA GLY A 16 -25.82 0.62 30.69
C GLY A 16 -26.30 1.30 29.41
N PHE A 17 -25.51 2.22 28.87
CA PHE A 17 -25.68 2.67 27.49
C PHE A 17 -25.38 1.48 26.56
N SER A 18 -26.42 0.87 26.00
CA SER A 18 -26.28 -0.04 24.86
C SER A 18 -26.42 0.79 23.60
N ALA A 19 -25.38 0.83 22.76
CA ALA A 19 -25.53 1.32 21.40
C ALA A 19 -26.59 0.47 20.67
N PRO A 20 -27.45 1.07 19.82
CA PRO A 20 -28.39 0.29 19.02
C PRO A 20 -27.62 -0.63 18.07
N ILE A 21 -28.03 -1.90 18.03
CA ILE A 21 -27.48 -2.86 17.08
C ILE A 21 -28.01 -2.50 15.69
N ILE A 22 -27.11 -2.25 14.75
CA ILE A 22 -27.45 -2.02 13.33
C ILE A 22 -27.18 -3.33 12.58
N PRO A 23 -28.22 -4.07 12.16
CA PRO A 23 -28.02 -5.32 11.43
C PRO A 23 -27.53 -5.05 10.00
N VAL A 24 -26.45 -5.71 9.60
CA VAL A 24 -25.94 -5.73 8.22
C VAL A 24 -26.43 -7.00 7.52
N ARG A 25 -27.01 -6.86 6.33
CA ARG A 25 -27.46 -7.99 5.50
C ARG A 25 -26.60 -8.07 4.23
N ILE A 26 -26.07 -9.24 3.95
CA ILE A 26 -25.28 -9.53 2.75
C ILE A 26 -26.01 -10.64 1.98
N ASP A 27 -26.33 -10.39 0.72
CA ASP A 27 -26.92 -11.38 -0.20
C ASP A 27 -25.91 -11.71 -1.30
N ALA A 28 -25.27 -12.87 -1.18
CA ALA A 28 -24.24 -13.32 -2.13
C ALA A 28 -24.82 -13.78 -3.48
N SER A 29 -26.15 -13.87 -3.64
CA SER A 29 -26.79 -14.15 -4.93
C SER A 29 -26.87 -12.91 -5.85
N ILE A 30 -26.72 -11.71 -5.28
CA ILE A 30 -26.70 -10.44 -6.00
C ILE A 30 -25.24 -10.10 -6.33
N THR A 31 -24.93 -10.00 -7.62
CA THR A 31 -23.59 -9.66 -8.11
C THR A 31 -23.56 -8.25 -8.71
N TYR A 32 -22.40 -7.59 -8.62
CA TYR A 32 -22.17 -6.25 -9.16
C TYR A 32 -20.92 -6.25 -10.05
N GLN A 33 -20.06 -5.23 -9.94
CA GLN A 33 -18.83 -5.13 -10.72
C GLN A 33 -17.80 -6.18 -10.34
N ARG A 34 -16.99 -6.58 -11.32
CA ARG A 34 -15.71 -7.24 -11.05
C ARG A 34 -14.72 -6.19 -10.52
N ILE A 35 -14.02 -6.52 -9.45
CA ILE A 35 -12.88 -5.72 -8.99
C ILE A 35 -11.64 -6.29 -9.67
N ASP A 36 -10.99 -5.50 -10.51
CA ASP A 36 -9.81 -5.95 -11.25
C ASP A 36 -8.56 -5.96 -10.35
N HIS A 37 -8.24 -4.81 -9.74
CA HIS A 37 -7.06 -4.71 -8.88
C HIS A 37 -7.12 -3.53 -7.89
N PHE A 38 -6.29 -3.62 -6.85
CA PHE A 38 -5.82 -2.49 -6.07
C PHE A 38 -4.34 -2.30 -6.38
N GLY A 39 -3.93 -1.06 -6.67
CA GLY A 39 -2.57 -0.75 -7.08
C GLY A 39 -2.07 0.58 -6.54
N ALA A 40 -0.78 0.83 -6.77
CA ALA A 40 -0.10 2.10 -6.48
C ALA A 40 0.97 2.34 -7.54
N SER A 41 1.66 3.49 -7.45
CA SER A 41 2.67 3.89 -8.43
C SER A 41 4.02 4.13 -7.78
N ASP A 42 5.07 3.84 -8.54
CA ASP A 42 6.47 4.03 -8.13
C ASP A 42 7.02 5.46 -8.37
N CYS A 43 6.18 6.30 -9.01
CA CYS A 43 6.53 7.62 -9.49
C CYS A 43 7.29 8.47 -8.45
N TRP A 44 8.43 9.02 -8.89
CA TRP A 44 9.31 9.94 -8.14
C TRP A 44 10.02 9.37 -6.90
N SER A 45 9.59 8.25 -6.35
CA SER A 45 10.19 7.77 -5.09
C SER A 45 11.11 6.58 -5.33
N PHE A 46 10.78 5.73 -6.29
CA PHE A 46 11.41 4.41 -6.41
C PHE A 46 12.78 4.41 -7.06
N GLN A 47 13.15 5.44 -7.82
CA GLN A 47 14.52 5.63 -8.28
C GLN A 47 15.51 5.89 -7.12
N LYS A 48 15.01 6.31 -5.94
CA LYS A 48 15.82 6.49 -4.73
C LYS A 48 15.60 5.39 -3.70
N ILE A 49 14.36 4.94 -3.52
CA ILE A 49 14.04 3.81 -2.65
C ILE A 49 14.67 2.52 -3.19
N GLY A 50 14.68 2.33 -4.51
CA GLY A 50 15.36 1.22 -5.16
C GLY A 50 16.88 1.21 -4.98
N ALA A 51 17.47 2.32 -4.50
CA ALA A 51 18.88 2.40 -4.14
C ALA A 51 19.16 2.08 -2.65
N TRP A 52 18.13 1.79 -1.85
CA TRP A 52 18.33 1.33 -0.47
C TRP A 52 19.03 -0.04 -0.44
N ASP A 53 19.57 -0.41 0.73
CA ASP A 53 20.09 -1.75 0.93
C ASP A 53 19.02 -2.82 0.67
N LEU A 54 19.48 -4.03 0.33
CA LEU A 54 18.59 -5.12 -0.06
C LEU A 54 17.56 -5.44 1.04
N GLN A 55 17.96 -5.41 2.31
CA GLN A 55 17.06 -5.74 3.42
C GLN A 55 15.87 -4.79 3.46
N ASN A 56 16.11 -3.48 3.32
CA ASN A 56 15.05 -2.48 3.31
C ASN A 56 14.17 -2.55 2.05
N ARG A 57 14.75 -2.83 0.88
CA ARG A 57 13.97 -3.02 -0.36
C ARG A 57 13.07 -4.24 -0.30
N GLU A 58 13.58 -5.38 0.17
CA GLU A 58 12.81 -6.61 0.36
C GLU A 58 11.69 -6.43 1.37
N ARG A 59 11.97 -5.75 2.49
CA ARG A 59 10.94 -5.42 3.50
C ARG A 59 9.82 -4.57 2.89
N LEU A 60 10.16 -3.56 2.10
CA LEU A 60 9.15 -2.71 1.45
C LEU A 60 8.36 -3.50 0.40
N ALA A 61 9.03 -4.32 -0.41
CA ALA A 61 8.37 -5.19 -1.39
C ALA A 61 7.41 -6.18 -0.70
N ASP A 62 7.77 -6.74 0.46
CA ASP A 62 6.87 -7.55 1.27
C ASP A 62 5.64 -6.76 1.71
N LEU A 63 5.81 -5.55 2.24
CA LEU A 63 4.70 -4.72 2.70
C LEU A 63 3.75 -4.30 1.56
N LEU A 64 4.27 -4.08 0.36
CA LEU A 64 3.47 -3.66 -0.79
C LEU A 64 2.77 -4.84 -1.47
N PHE A 65 3.49 -5.92 -1.74
CA PHE A 65 3.04 -6.94 -2.69
C PHE A 65 2.67 -8.28 -2.04
N SER A 66 3.16 -8.57 -0.84
CA SER A 66 2.81 -9.83 -0.19
C SER A 66 1.38 -9.79 0.35
N PRO A 67 0.50 -10.76 0.02
CA PRO A 67 -0.83 -10.84 0.62
C PRO A 67 -0.82 -11.30 2.09
N THR A 68 0.30 -11.85 2.57
CA THR A 68 0.43 -12.37 3.95
C THR A 68 1.27 -11.47 4.86
N LYS A 69 2.16 -10.65 4.29
CA LYS A 69 3.03 -9.73 5.05
C LYS A 69 2.66 -8.25 4.87
N GLY A 70 1.75 -7.93 3.96
CA GLY A 70 1.49 -6.58 3.52
C GLY A 70 0.07 -6.37 3.01
N ILE A 71 -0.12 -5.32 2.24
CA ILE A 71 -1.43 -4.95 1.67
C ILE A 71 -1.80 -5.76 0.42
N GLY A 72 -0.87 -6.57 -0.12
CA GLY A 72 -1.14 -7.47 -1.23
C GLY A 72 -1.63 -6.78 -2.49
N LEU A 73 -0.97 -5.69 -2.93
CA LEU A 73 -1.33 -5.04 -4.19
C LEU A 73 -1.34 -6.04 -5.33
N SER A 74 -2.34 -5.95 -6.19
CA SER A 74 -2.52 -6.83 -7.36
C SER A 74 -2.13 -6.16 -8.68
N SER A 75 -1.88 -4.86 -8.65
CA SER A 75 -1.32 -4.09 -9.76
C SER A 75 -0.22 -3.14 -9.31
N TRP A 76 0.77 -2.91 -10.17
CA TRP A 76 1.82 -1.92 -9.97
C TRP A 76 1.97 -1.00 -11.18
N ARG A 77 1.88 0.32 -10.95
CA ARG A 77 2.02 1.33 -12.00
C ARG A 77 3.46 1.87 -12.05
N PHE A 78 4.20 1.40 -13.04
CA PHE A 78 5.55 1.83 -13.39
C PHE A 78 5.54 3.21 -14.04
N ASN A 79 6.39 4.12 -13.58
CA ASN A 79 6.56 5.43 -14.19
C ASN A 79 7.69 5.40 -15.22
N ILE A 80 7.35 5.23 -16.51
CA ILE A 80 8.29 5.46 -17.61
C ILE A 80 8.73 6.92 -17.57
N GLY A 81 10.02 7.15 -17.40
CA GLY A 81 10.53 8.50 -17.29
C GLY A 81 10.67 9.23 -18.62
N GLY A 82 10.39 10.54 -18.60
CA GLY A 82 10.56 11.44 -19.75
C GLY A 82 11.95 12.05 -19.88
N GLY A 83 12.90 11.64 -19.04
CA GLY A 83 14.26 12.18 -18.99
C GLY A 83 14.47 13.25 -17.91
N ILE A 84 15.73 13.46 -17.56
CA ILE A 84 16.12 14.39 -16.50
C ILE A 84 15.91 15.83 -17.00
N ASN A 85 15.02 16.57 -16.34
CA ASN A 85 14.78 17.98 -16.61
C ASN A 85 15.46 18.85 -15.54
N THR A 86 16.40 19.71 -15.96
CA THR A 86 17.16 20.59 -15.06
C THR A 86 16.33 21.72 -14.45
N ALA A 87 15.13 22.01 -14.97
CA ALA A 87 14.18 22.92 -14.34
C ALA A 87 13.50 22.29 -13.10
N ILE A 88 13.48 20.96 -13.00
CA ILE A 88 12.95 20.25 -11.82
C ILE A 88 14.04 20.19 -10.75
N GLN A 89 13.98 21.13 -9.80
CA GLN A 89 14.97 21.24 -8.73
C GLN A 89 14.78 20.21 -7.59
N HIS A 90 13.59 19.61 -7.48
CA HIS A 90 13.34 18.65 -6.40
C HIS A 90 14.05 17.33 -6.71
N PRO A 91 15.00 16.88 -5.88
CA PRO A 91 15.88 15.75 -6.23
C PRO A 91 15.15 14.42 -6.40
N TRP A 92 13.94 14.30 -5.85
CA TRP A 92 13.07 13.13 -6.01
C TRP A 92 12.15 13.21 -7.23
N ARG A 93 11.95 14.35 -7.88
CA ARG A 93 10.93 14.46 -8.95
C ARG A 93 11.49 14.36 -10.36
N THR A 94 12.71 13.84 -10.48
CA THR A 94 13.39 13.62 -11.75
C THR A 94 13.70 12.15 -11.93
N VAL A 95 13.59 11.69 -13.18
CA VAL A 95 13.72 10.28 -13.58
C VAL A 95 14.33 10.23 -14.98
N GLU A 96 15.14 9.22 -15.24
CA GLU A 96 15.73 9.01 -16.56
C GLU A 96 14.74 8.46 -17.58
N THR A 97 15.08 8.54 -18.87
CA THR A 97 14.31 7.93 -19.97
C THR A 97 15.07 6.77 -20.56
N PHE A 98 14.36 5.78 -21.10
CA PHE A 98 14.96 4.69 -21.88
C PHE A 98 15.46 5.17 -23.25
N GLU A 99 14.81 6.16 -23.86
CA GLU A 99 15.24 6.72 -25.15
C GLU A 99 16.35 7.75 -24.91
N VAL A 100 17.59 7.38 -25.19
CA VAL A 100 18.78 8.21 -24.91
C VAL A 100 19.19 9.12 -26.07
N ALA A 101 18.69 8.81 -27.26
CA ALA A 101 18.69 9.64 -28.47
C ALA A 101 17.56 9.15 -29.38
N GLU A 102 17.23 9.88 -30.45
CA GLU A 102 16.15 9.51 -31.38
C GLU A 102 16.31 8.06 -31.88
N GLY A 103 15.37 7.20 -31.49
CA GLY A 103 15.37 5.77 -31.83
C GLY A 103 16.44 4.91 -31.17
N VAL A 104 17.26 5.46 -30.26
CA VAL A 104 18.30 4.75 -29.52
C VAL A 104 17.83 4.52 -28.09
N TYR A 105 17.65 3.26 -27.71
CA TYR A 105 17.17 2.87 -26.40
C TYR A 105 18.24 2.18 -25.57
N ASP A 106 18.35 2.60 -24.31
CA ASP A 106 19.10 1.89 -23.28
C ASP A 106 18.14 1.26 -22.28
N TRP A 107 17.85 -0.02 -22.50
CA TRP A 107 16.97 -0.81 -21.64
C TRP A 107 17.59 -1.15 -20.28
N THR A 108 18.83 -0.73 -19.99
CA THR A 108 19.44 -0.92 -18.66
C THR A 108 19.05 0.17 -17.66
N ARG A 109 18.44 1.26 -18.13
CA ARG A 109 17.98 2.39 -17.33
C ARG A 109 16.79 2.06 -16.43
N GLN A 110 16.49 2.96 -15.50
CA GLN A 110 15.54 2.82 -14.39
C GLN A 110 15.75 1.51 -13.63
N ALA A 111 17.02 1.14 -13.37
CA ALA A 111 17.38 -0.15 -12.77
C ALA A 111 16.71 -0.36 -11.40
N GLU A 112 16.52 0.73 -10.67
CA GLU A 112 16.06 0.75 -9.29
C GLU A 112 14.55 0.53 -9.22
N GLU A 113 13.81 1.17 -10.12
CA GLU A 113 12.39 0.94 -10.31
C GLU A 113 12.12 -0.45 -10.93
N ARG A 114 12.96 -0.88 -11.89
CA ARG A 114 12.86 -2.24 -12.49
C ARG A 114 13.14 -3.35 -11.49
N TRP A 115 13.93 -3.09 -10.44
CA TRP A 115 14.08 -4.04 -9.34
C TRP A 115 12.72 -4.28 -8.65
N PHE A 116 11.93 -3.22 -8.42
CA PHE A 116 10.61 -3.35 -7.82
C PHE A 116 9.58 -4.02 -8.74
N LEU A 117 9.70 -3.89 -10.07
CA LEU A 117 8.88 -4.68 -11.00
C LEU A 117 9.11 -6.18 -10.82
N ARG A 118 10.37 -6.61 -10.72
CA ARG A 118 10.71 -8.02 -10.46
C ARG A 118 10.24 -8.47 -9.08
N ALA A 119 10.49 -7.66 -8.05
CA ALA A 119 10.10 -7.97 -6.68
C ALA A 119 8.57 -8.09 -6.52
N ALA A 120 7.80 -7.29 -7.27
CA ALA A 120 6.35 -7.39 -7.37
C ALA A 120 5.91 -8.69 -8.04
N GLN A 121 6.49 -9.02 -9.20
CA GLN A 121 6.19 -10.25 -9.94
C GLN A 121 6.47 -11.50 -9.10
N GLU A 122 7.61 -11.55 -8.41
CA GLU A 122 8.00 -12.65 -7.52
C GLU A 122 7.02 -12.85 -6.34
N ARG A 123 6.28 -11.80 -5.97
CA ARG A 123 5.27 -11.82 -4.91
C ARG A 123 3.84 -12.02 -5.42
N GLY A 124 3.67 -12.27 -6.72
CA GLY A 124 2.40 -12.63 -7.32
C GLY A 124 1.58 -11.47 -7.87
N VAL A 125 2.17 -10.28 -8.05
CA VAL A 125 1.51 -9.19 -8.78
C VAL A 125 1.33 -9.59 -10.24
N GLY A 126 0.09 -9.61 -10.71
CA GLY A 126 -0.27 -10.08 -12.05
C GLY A 126 -0.41 -8.97 -13.10
N GLU A 127 -0.57 -7.71 -12.68
CA GLU A 127 -0.88 -6.59 -13.58
C GLU A 127 0.15 -5.46 -13.45
N PHE A 128 0.70 -5.00 -14.57
CA PHE A 128 1.66 -3.90 -14.63
C PHE A 128 1.22 -2.83 -15.62
N ILE A 129 1.11 -1.59 -15.15
CA ILE A 129 0.64 -0.44 -15.93
C ILE A 129 1.80 0.53 -16.10
N ALA A 130 1.95 1.13 -17.28
CA ALA A 130 2.96 2.15 -17.56
C ALA A 130 2.34 3.42 -18.11
#